data_AF-A0A2D4L8G1-F1
#
_entry.id   AF-A0A2D4L8G1-F1
#
_cell.length_a   1.000
_cell.length_b   1.000
_cell.length_c   1.000
_cell.angle_alpha   90.00
_cell.angle_beta   90.00
_cell.angle_gamma   90.00
#
_symmetry.space_group_name_H-M   'P 1'
#
loop_
_entity.id
_entity.type
_entity.pdbx_description
1 polymer ?
#
loop_
_entity_poly.entity_id
_entity_poly.type
_entity_poly.pdbx_seq_one_letter_code
_entity_poly.pdbx_strand_id
1 'polypeptide(L)'
;FNSIRKLLAGPEVKDQLIQDLNVPLTELIAQLVENGTIDDFSTMLRLLIEGLNVCNLWKQNPEIVLSAVTLLKVLLNCPLSGEKEKVFWFSTPQIMTALAMQIKEASQDPVVLPVLAVPILEAAALLLRCGEWILSNPHHVALVFNILLTVPLDQRVYNSVFLGIHEVLFAILQCHPKVMLKAAPSFLNSFHRLVISVMHEGRQKGDKGSVDEFEAILKCAQLVERMYSYIAAKTEDFTVMSAFIVAQYVIELQKVTLHPAVKKHLTEGIYHIIDLCKERDIKFLNVSLPAGVREVFKELYRDYTHYHKALKQGDEKYKA
;
A
#
# COMPACT_ATOMS: atom_id res chain seq x y z
N PHE A 1 14.10 10.11 -25.59
CA PHE A 1 13.89 10.22 -24.13
C PHE A 1 13.73 11.65 -23.62
N ASN A 2 14.72 12.55 -23.73
CA ASN A 2 14.63 13.91 -23.16
C ASN A 2 13.43 14.73 -23.70
N SER A 3 13.10 14.62 -24.99
CA SER A 3 11.93 15.27 -25.58
C SER A 3 10.61 14.77 -24.98
N ILE A 4 10.52 13.48 -24.67
CA ILE A 4 9.36 12.87 -23.99
C ILE A 4 9.25 13.40 -22.57
N ARG A 5 10.36 13.46 -21.83
CA ARG A 5 10.40 14.03 -20.48
C ARG A 5 9.89 15.47 -20.45
N LYS A 6 10.33 16.30 -21.42
CA LYS A 6 9.89 17.69 -21.57
C LYS A 6 8.41 17.79 -21.95
N LEU A 7 7.93 16.93 -22.86
CA LEU A 7 6.53 16.86 -23.24
C LEU A 7 5.65 16.57 -22.02
N LEU A 8 5.98 15.51 -21.27
CA LEU A 8 5.24 15.10 -20.07
C LEU A 8 5.28 16.12 -18.93
N ALA A 9 6.29 16.99 -18.89
CA ALA A 9 6.39 18.08 -17.92
C ALA A 9 5.71 19.38 -18.41
N GLY A 10 5.09 19.36 -19.60
CA GLY A 10 4.41 20.51 -20.16
C GLY A 10 3.06 20.79 -19.49
N PRO A 11 2.65 22.06 -19.34
CA PRO A 11 1.41 22.45 -18.66
C PRO A 11 0.13 21.98 -19.36
N GLU A 12 0.23 21.57 -20.64
CA GLU A 12 -0.88 21.07 -21.45
C GLU A 12 -1.16 19.57 -21.21
N VAL A 13 -0.25 18.86 -20.54
CA VAL A 13 -0.39 17.43 -20.26
C VAL A 13 -1.20 17.23 -18.99
N LYS A 14 -2.48 16.89 -19.17
CA LYS A 14 -3.41 16.51 -18.09
C LYS A 14 -3.43 15.00 -17.88
N ASP A 15 -3.92 14.54 -16.72
CA ASP A 15 -4.02 13.12 -16.36
C ASP A 15 -4.68 12.25 -17.44
N GLN A 16 -5.74 12.76 -18.07
CA GLN A 16 -6.45 12.06 -19.15
C GLN A 16 -5.52 11.80 -20.36
N LEU A 17 -4.72 12.80 -20.75
CA LEU A 17 -3.78 12.67 -21.85
C LEU A 17 -2.66 11.68 -21.52
N ILE A 18 -2.21 11.62 -20.27
CA ILE A 18 -1.22 10.63 -19.82
C ILE A 18 -1.78 9.21 -19.92
N GLN A 19 -3.05 9.01 -19.56
CA GLN A 19 -3.72 7.72 -19.70
C GLN A 19 -3.85 7.30 -21.17
N ASP A 20 -4.27 8.21 -22.04
CA ASP A 20 -4.43 7.95 -23.48
C ASP A 20 -3.08 7.66 -24.16
N LEU A 21 -2.00 8.30 -23.69
CA LEU A 21 -0.65 8.11 -24.20
C LEU A 21 0.06 6.88 -23.61
N ASN A 22 -0.51 6.18 -22.63
CA ASN A 22 0.21 5.13 -21.90
C ASN A 22 0.71 4.00 -22.82
N VAL A 23 -0.14 3.51 -23.74
CA VAL A 23 0.24 2.44 -24.69
C VAL A 23 1.26 2.94 -25.72
N PRO A 24 1.02 4.03 -26.48
CA PRO A 24 2.02 4.57 -27.41
C PRO A 24 3.35 4.93 -26.76
N LEU A 25 3.31 5.46 -25.53
CA LEU A 25 4.51 5.81 -24.77
C LEU A 25 5.30 4.55 -24.37
N THR A 26 4.61 3.50 -23.95
CA THR A 26 5.26 2.22 -23.62
C THR A 26 5.92 1.59 -24.82
N GLU A 27 5.27 1.59 -25.98
CA GLU A 27 5.86 1.09 -27.24
C GLU A 27 7.10 1.90 -27.64
N LEU A 28 7.01 3.24 -27.57
CA LEU A 28 8.13 4.12 -27.90
C LEU A 28 9.33 3.92 -26.96
N ILE A 29 9.09 3.83 -25.64
CA ILE A 29 10.17 3.58 -24.68
C ILE A 29 10.73 2.18 -24.86
N ALA A 30 9.90 1.16 -25.13
CA ALA A 30 10.37 -0.20 -25.41
C ALA A 30 11.30 -0.22 -26.64
N GLN A 31 10.92 0.45 -27.72
CA GLN A 31 11.78 0.56 -28.92
C GLN A 31 13.10 1.30 -28.64
N LEU A 32 13.08 2.35 -27.82
CA LEU A 32 14.29 3.06 -27.41
C LEU A 32 15.20 2.19 -26.54
N VAL A 33 14.61 1.39 -25.66
CA VAL A 33 15.34 0.46 -24.80
C VAL A 33 15.90 -0.69 -25.61
N GLU A 34 15.16 -1.25 -26.56
CA GLU A 34 15.60 -2.38 -27.40
C GLU A 34 16.76 -1.96 -28.32
N ASN A 35 16.57 -0.85 -29.06
CA ASN A 35 17.54 -0.39 -30.07
C ASN A 35 18.71 0.41 -29.50
N GLY A 36 18.59 0.95 -28.28
CA GLY A 36 19.62 1.77 -27.66
C GLY A 36 20.81 0.95 -27.15
N THR A 37 21.98 1.57 -27.02
CA THR A 37 23.14 0.98 -26.36
C THR A 37 22.95 0.93 -24.83
N ILE A 38 23.85 0.25 -24.12
CA ILE A 38 23.88 0.29 -22.65
C ILE A 38 24.16 1.72 -22.11
N ASP A 39 24.95 2.51 -22.84
CA ASP A 39 25.26 3.90 -22.49
C ASP A 39 24.04 4.81 -22.69
N ASP A 40 23.29 4.60 -23.78
CA ASP A 40 22.01 5.29 -23.99
C ASP A 40 21.03 4.97 -22.87
N PHE A 41 20.92 3.70 -22.49
CA PHE A 41 20.07 3.26 -21.38
C PHE A 41 20.49 3.88 -20.04
N SER A 42 21.79 3.87 -19.75
CA SER A 42 22.35 4.47 -18.54
C SER A 42 22.10 5.98 -18.49
N THR A 43 22.12 6.65 -19.63
CA THR A 43 21.78 8.07 -19.77
C THR A 43 20.28 8.31 -19.52
N MET A 44 19.40 7.46 -20.07
CA MET A 44 17.96 7.53 -19.81
C MET A 44 17.66 7.37 -18.31
N LEU A 45 18.28 6.38 -17.66
CA LEU A 45 18.11 6.11 -16.24
C LEU A 45 18.61 7.27 -15.37
N ARG A 46 19.74 7.88 -15.72
CA ARG A 46 20.25 9.07 -15.04
C ARG A 46 19.27 10.25 -15.14
N LEU A 47 18.76 10.52 -16.34
CA LEU A 47 17.77 11.59 -16.57
C LEU A 47 16.47 11.36 -15.81
N LEU A 48 16.06 10.10 -15.62
CA LEU A 48 14.91 9.71 -14.80
C LEU A 48 15.19 9.99 -13.32
N ILE A 49 16.34 9.55 -12.81
CA ILE A 49 16.75 9.77 -11.40
C ILE A 49 16.90 11.26 -11.09
N GLU A 50 17.47 12.04 -12.02
CA GLU A 50 17.54 13.51 -11.90
C GLU A 50 16.16 14.17 -11.84
N GLY A 51 15.18 13.62 -12.58
CA GLY A 51 13.78 14.06 -12.50
C GLY A 51 13.15 13.77 -11.13
N LEU A 52 13.56 12.69 -10.47
CA LEU A 52 13.17 12.33 -9.10
C LEU A 52 13.98 13.05 -8.01
N ASN A 53 14.85 14.01 -8.35
CA ASN A 53 15.62 14.75 -7.36
C ASN A 53 14.73 15.73 -6.57
N VAL A 54 14.84 15.74 -5.23
CA VAL A 54 14.05 16.60 -4.33
C VAL A 54 14.18 18.09 -4.68
N CYS A 55 15.32 18.50 -5.25
CA CYS A 55 15.54 19.87 -5.72
C CYS A 55 14.49 20.35 -6.74
N ASN A 56 13.81 19.45 -7.46
CA ASN A 56 12.77 19.84 -8.41
C ASN A 56 11.51 20.38 -7.70
N LEU A 57 11.18 19.86 -6.52
CA LEU A 57 10.09 20.39 -5.70
C LEU A 57 10.46 21.71 -5.04
N TRP A 58 11.70 21.85 -4.55
CA TRP A 58 12.17 23.13 -4.03
C TRP A 58 12.16 24.25 -5.07
N LYS A 59 12.26 23.89 -6.35
CA LYS A 59 12.13 24.82 -7.49
C LYS A 59 10.69 25.00 -7.97
N GLN A 60 9.70 24.47 -7.25
CA GLN A 60 8.27 24.52 -7.61
C GLN A 60 7.96 23.91 -8.99
N ASN A 61 8.59 22.79 -9.34
CA ASN A 61 8.32 22.07 -10.59
C ASN A 61 7.81 20.64 -10.32
N PRO A 62 6.61 20.46 -9.73
CA PRO A 62 6.02 19.15 -9.50
C PRO A 62 5.80 18.35 -10.80
N GLU A 63 5.64 19.02 -11.94
CA GLU A 63 5.44 18.42 -13.27
C GLU A 63 6.67 17.61 -13.71
N ILE A 64 7.88 18.05 -13.35
CA ILE A 64 9.12 17.32 -13.65
C ILE A 64 9.15 16.00 -12.86
N VAL A 65 8.72 16.04 -11.60
CA VAL A 65 8.66 14.85 -10.74
C VAL A 65 7.59 13.90 -11.28
N LEU A 66 6.40 14.41 -11.61
CA LEU A 66 5.32 13.61 -12.19
C LEU A 66 5.72 12.96 -13.53
N SER A 67 6.41 13.70 -14.39
CA SER A 67 7.00 13.19 -15.64
C SER A 67 7.98 12.03 -15.37
N ALA A 68 8.87 12.18 -14.39
CA ALA A 68 9.83 11.14 -14.02
C ALA A 68 9.17 9.90 -13.42
N VAL A 69 8.14 10.08 -12.56
CA VAL A 69 7.35 8.97 -12.00
C VAL A 69 6.57 8.24 -13.11
N THR A 70 6.03 8.98 -14.08
CA THR A 70 5.34 8.39 -15.24
C THR A 70 6.30 7.58 -16.10
N LEU A 71 7.46 8.12 -16.42
CA LEU A 71 8.50 7.42 -17.18
C LEU A 71 9.02 6.18 -16.43
N LEU A 72 9.12 6.23 -15.10
CA LEU A 72 9.45 5.05 -14.28
C LEU A 72 8.39 3.95 -14.42
N LYS A 73 7.11 4.30 -14.32
CA LYS A 73 6.02 3.33 -14.52
C LYS A 73 6.07 2.69 -15.91
N VAL A 74 6.31 3.50 -16.95
CA VAL A 74 6.45 3.01 -18.32
C VAL A 74 7.65 2.08 -18.46
N LEU A 75 8.81 2.48 -17.93
CA LEU A 75 10.04 1.70 -18.00
C LEU A 75 9.90 0.33 -17.30
N LEU A 76 9.17 0.27 -16.19
CA LEU A 76 8.87 -0.97 -15.47
C LEU A 76 7.99 -1.94 -16.27
N ASN A 77 7.25 -1.45 -17.27
CA ASN A 77 6.43 -2.26 -18.17
C ASN A 77 7.18 -2.62 -19.48
N CYS A 78 8.40 -2.11 -19.69
CA CYS A 78 9.20 -2.46 -20.85
C CYS A 78 9.96 -3.79 -20.60
N PRO A 79 10.14 -4.63 -21.64
CA PRO A 79 10.97 -5.82 -21.53
C PRO A 79 12.45 -5.44 -21.39
N LEU A 80 12.97 -5.44 -20.16
CA LEU A 80 14.40 -5.30 -19.90
C LEU A 80 15.05 -6.69 -19.92
N SER A 81 16.22 -6.80 -20.54
CA SER A 81 17.02 -8.03 -20.51
C SER A 81 18.51 -7.72 -20.47
N GLY A 82 19.30 -8.71 -20.03
CA GLY A 82 20.76 -8.64 -20.05
C GLY A 82 21.33 -7.55 -19.15
N GLU A 83 22.25 -6.74 -19.67
CA GLU A 83 22.94 -5.71 -18.89
C GLU A 83 22.03 -4.52 -18.52
N LYS A 84 21.07 -4.16 -19.39
CA LYS A 84 20.14 -3.05 -19.13
C LYS A 84 19.25 -3.34 -17.92
N GLU A 85 18.77 -4.57 -17.80
CA GLU A 85 18.05 -5.06 -16.63
C GLU A 85 18.90 -4.95 -15.35
N LYS A 86 20.15 -5.42 -15.38
CA LYS A 86 21.07 -5.32 -14.24
C LYS A 86 21.29 -3.88 -13.79
N VAL A 87 21.54 -2.97 -14.74
CA VAL A 87 21.76 -1.54 -14.46
C VAL A 87 20.52 -0.88 -13.84
N PHE A 88 19.33 -1.22 -14.36
CA PHE A 88 18.07 -0.73 -13.79
C PHE A 88 17.89 -1.17 -12.33
N TRP A 89 18.00 -2.47 -12.07
CA TRP A 89 17.77 -3.02 -10.73
C TRP A 89 18.86 -2.63 -9.72
N PHE A 90 20.09 -2.41 -10.18
CA PHE A 90 21.15 -1.83 -9.34
C PHE A 90 20.82 -0.42 -8.86
N SER A 91 20.06 0.35 -9.67
CA SER A 91 19.66 1.72 -9.35
C SER A 91 18.37 1.80 -8.52
N THR A 92 17.66 0.69 -8.35
CA THR A 92 16.37 0.66 -7.64
C THR A 92 16.40 1.20 -6.21
N PRO A 93 17.41 0.91 -5.36
CA PRO A 93 17.46 1.49 -4.01
C PRO A 93 17.50 3.02 -4.03
N GLN A 94 18.20 3.60 -5.02
CA GLN A 94 18.25 5.04 -5.23
C GLN A 94 16.89 5.59 -5.68
N ILE A 95 16.22 4.89 -6.61
CA ILE A 95 14.87 5.26 -7.07
C ILE A 95 13.87 5.23 -5.90
N MET A 96 13.85 4.15 -5.11
CA MET A 96 12.97 4.02 -3.93
C MET A 96 13.24 5.13 -2.90
N THR A 97 14.51 5.44 -2.65
CA THR A 97 14.90 6.54 -1.75
C THR A 97 14.44 7.89 -2.29
N ALA A 98 14.61 8.13 -3.58
CA ALA A 98 14.16 9.36 -4.23
C ALA A 98 12.64 9.51 -4.13
N LEU A 99 11.86 8.47 -4.43
CA LEU A 99 10.40 8.45 -4.24
C LEU A 99 9.99 8.77 -2.79
N ALA A 100 10.68 8.19 -1.80
CA ALA A 100 10.46 8.47 -0.39
C ALA A 100 10.81 9.92 0.01
N MET A 101 11.84 10.51 -0.59
CA MET A 101 12.17 11.92 -0.37
C MET A 101 11.14 12.85 -1.02
N GLN A 102 10.67 12.53 -2.23
CA GLN A 102 9.65 13.32 -2.93
C GLN A 102 8.37 13.41 -2.12
N ILE A 103 7.88 12.30 -1.58
CA ILE A 103 6.63 12.30 -0.81
C ILE A 103 6.79 13.01 0.54
N LYS A 104 7.98 12.96 1.15
CA LYS A 104 8.31 13.69 2.37
C LYS A 104 8.38 15.19 2.16
N GLU A 105 8.93 15.63 1.03
CA GLU A 105 8.96 17.05 0.70
C GLU A 105 7.57 17.53 0.31
N ALA A 106 6.86 16.77 -0.53
CA ALA A 106 5.49 17.09 -0.94
C ALA A 106 4.55 17.19 0.27
N SER A 107 4.79 16.44 1.36
CA SER A 107 3.95 16.52 2.56
C SER A 107 4.02 17.85 3.30
N GLN A 108 4.98 18.72 2.98
CA GLN A 108 5.03 20.09 3.48
C GLN A 108 4.10 21.03 2.71
N ASP A 109 3.59 20.62 1.54
CA ASP A 109 2.70 21.42 0.69
C ASP A 109 1.36 20.68 0.44
N PRO A 110 0.25 21.15 1.05
CA PRO A 110 -1.08 20.55 0.88
C PRO A 110 -1.61 20.53 -0.56
N VAL A 111 -1.06 21.36 -1.45
CA VAL A 111 -1.46 21.43 -2.88
C VAL A 111 -0.72 20.40 -3.71
N VAL A 112 0.58 20.21 -3.44
CA VAL A 112 1.45 19.30 -4.22
C VAL A 112 1.24 17.84 -3.81
N LEU A 113 1.03 17.57 -2.52
CA LEU A 113 0.92 16.20 -2.01
C LEU A 113 -0.15 15.36 -2.72
N PRO A 114 -1.41 15.81 -2.92
CA PRO A 114 -2.41 15.02 -3.62
C PRO A 114 -2.05 14.70 -5.08
N VAL A 115 -1.30 15.59 -5.74
CA VAL A 115 -0.85 15.41 -7.13
C VAL A 115 0.18 14.30 -7.25
N LEU A 116 1.07 14.17 -6.26
CA LEU A 116 2.19 13.23 -6.31
C LEU A 116 1.95 11.93 -5.54
N ALA A 117 1.09 11.91 -4.52
CA ALA A 117 0.91 10.77 -3.65
C ALA A 117 0.48 9.50 -4.41
N VAL A 118 -0.58 9.60 -5.21
CA VAL A 118 -1.11 8.44 -5.95
C VAL A 118 -0.11 7.93 -6.99
N PRO A 119 0.46 8.77 -7.89
CA PRO A 119 1.47 8.31 -8.85
C PRO A 119 2.69 7.65 -8.21
N ILE A 120 3.18 8.17 -7.07
CA ILE A 120 4.31 7.60 -6.35
C ILE A 120 3.95 6.24 -5.73
N LEU A 121 2.77 6.11 -5.12
CA LEU A 121 2.29 4.83 -4.57
C LEU A 121 2.14 3.77 -5.66
N GLU A 122 1.56 4.12 -6.80
CA GLU A 122 1.44 3.23 -7.96
C GLU A 122 2.81 2.79 -8.49
N ALA A 123 3.75 3.72 -8.63
CA ALA A 123 5.10 3.41 -9.06
C ALA A 123 5.82 2.49 -8.07
N ALA A 124 5.65 2.72 -6.76
CA ALA A 124 6.20 1.85 -5.73
C ALA A 124 5.60 0.44 -5.79
N ALA A 125 4.28 0.31 -5.94
CA ALA A 125 3.62 -0.99 -6.07
C ALA A 125 4.08 -1.76 -7.31
N LEU A 126 4.16 -1.08 -8.46
CA LEU A 126 4.63 -1.69 -9.72
C LEU A 126 6.09 -2.14 -9.60
N LEU A 127 6.95 -1.29 -9.03
CA LEU A 127 8.37 -1.58 -8.84
C LEU A 127 8.58 -2.81 -7.95
N LEU A 128 7.75 -2.98 -6.91
CA LEU A 128 7.77 -4.17 -6.06
C LEU A 128 7.31 -5.42 -6.81
N ARG A 129 6.23 -5.33 -7.61
CA ARG A 129 5.73 -6.47 -8.39
C ARG A 129 6.74 -6.95 -9.42
N CYS A 130 7.29 -6.03 -10.22
CA CYS A 130 8.31 -6.38 -11.21
C CYS A 130 9.61 -6.87 -10.57
N GLY A 131 9.86 -6.51 -9.30
CA GLY A 131 11.09 -6.82 -8.58
C GLY A 131 11.04 -8.12 -7.74
N GLU A 132 9.98 -8.92 -7.76
CA GLU A 132 9.75 -10.10 -6.89
C GLU A 132 11.01 -10.98 -6.70
N TRP A 133 11.67 -11.34 -7.79
CA TRP A 133 12.82 -12.25 -7.77
C TRP A 133 14.18 -11.52 -7.72
N ILE A 134 14.18 -10.22 -7.97
CA ILE A 134 15.38 -9.42 -8.22
C ILE A 134 15.75 -8.59 -7.00
N LEU A 135 14.75 -8.06 -6.28
CA LEU A 135 14.94 -7.30 -5.05
C LEU A 135 15.09 -8.25 -3.86
N SER A 136 16.14 -9.07 -3.88
CA SER A 136 16.35 -10.09 -2.86
C SER A 136 16.73 -9.53 -1.49
N ASN A 137 17.19 -8.28 -1.40
CA ASN A 137 17.57 -7.64 -0.15
C ASN A 137 16.35 -7.00 0.54
N PRO A 138 15.92 -7.51 1.71
CA PRO A 138 14.76 -6.98 2.41
C PRO A 138 14.89 -5.51 2.82
N HIS A 139 16.12 -5.02 3.01
CA HIS A 139 16.36 -3.62 3.39
C HIS A 139 15.97 -2.64 2.27
N HIS A 140 16.10 -3.04 1.00
CA HIS A 140 15.69 -2.18 -0.11
C HIS A 140 14.16 -2.04 -0.13
N VAL A 141 13.42 -3.15 -0.02
CA VAL A 141 11.96 -3.13 0.03
C VAL A 141 11.45 -2.35 1.25
N ALA A 142 12.13 -2.45 2.39
CA ALA A 142 11.75 -1.71 3.59
C ALA A 142 11.78 -0.18 3.43
N LEU A 143 12.53 0.37 2.46
CA LEU A 143 12.53 1.80 2.16
C LEU A 143 11.14 2.32 1.77
N VAL A 144 10.32 1.47 1.16
CA VAL A 144 8.97 1.82 0.71
C VAL A 144 8.04 2.13 1.90
N PHE A 145 8.31 1.59 3.10
CA PHE A 145 7.52 1.94 4.28
C PHE A 145 7.62 3.44 4.64
N ASN A 146 8.73 4.11 4.30
CA ASN A 146 8.84 5.56 4.48
C ASN A 146 7.83 6.33 3.61
N ILE A 147 7.53 5.82 2.41
CA ILE A 147 6.48 6.37 1.55
C ILE A 147 5.15 6.21 2.27
N LEU A 148 4.83 4.96 2.65
CA LEU A 148 3.54 4.64 3.25
C LEU A 148 3.26 5.45 4.51
N LEU A 149 4.24 5.57 5.41
CA LEU A 149 4.11 6.26 6.69
C LEU A 149 3.97 7.78 6.54
N THR A 150 4.41 8.35 5.43
CA THR A 150 4.38 9.80 5.19
C THR A 150 3.08 10.26 4.55
N VAL A 151 2.47 9.45 3.68
CA VAL A 151 1.21 9.81 3.03
C VAL A 151 0.06 9.81 4.06
N PRO A 152 -0.63 10.92 4.28
CA PRO A 152 -1.74 10.98 5.21
C PRO A 152 -3.03 10.45 4.57
N LEU A 153 -3.91 9.90 5.41
CA LEU A 153 -5.14 9.21 5.00
C LEU A 153 -6.41 10.07 5.20
N ASP A 154 -6.26 11.37 5.41
CA ASP A 154 -7.34 12.35 5.66
C ASP A 154 -7.56 13.30 4.47
N GLN A 155 -7.19 12.86 3.27
CA GLN A 155 -7.15 13.71 2.07
C GLN A 155 -8.45 13.72 1.26
N ARG A 156 -8.61 14.75 0.42
CA ARG A 156 -9.67 14.85 -0.61
C ARG A 156 -9.69 13.66 -1.57
N VAL A 157 -8.56 12.97 -1.74
CA VAL A 157 -8.38 11.81 -2.62
C VAL A 157 -8.27 10.51 -1.81
N TYR A 158 -9.02 10.44 -0.72
CA TYR A 158 -9.01 9.35 0.26
C TYR A 158 -8.93 7.95 -0.38
N ASN A 159 -9.87 7.63 -1.28
CA ASN A 159 -10.00 6.29 -1.85
C ASN A 159 -8.79 5.88 -2.69
N SER A 160 -8.26 6.77 -3.53
CA SER A 160 -7.12 6.46 -4.39
C SER A 160 -5.84 6.33 -3.58
N VAL A 161 -5.67 7.13 -2.52
CA VAL A 161 -4.54 7.02 -1.60
C VAL A 161 -4.63 5.73 -0.79
N PHE A 162 -5.81 5.40 -0.27
CA PHE A 162 -6.07 4.16 0.46
C PHE A 162 -5.73 2.95 -0.40
N LEU A 163 -6.24 2.93 -1.64
CA LEU A 163 -5.95 1.88 -2.61
C LEU A 163 -4.46 1.83 -2.92
N GLY A 164 -3.80 2.96 -3.16
CA GLY A 164 -2.35 2.99 -3.43
C GLY A 164 -1.52 2.39 -2.29
N ILE A 165 -1.81 2.76 -1.02
CA ILE A 165 -1.13 2.18 0.15
C ILE A 165 -1.44 0.68 0.26
N HIS A 166 -2.70 0.27 0.06
CA HIS A 166 -3.10 -1.13 0.05
C HIS A 166 -2.33 -1.94 -1.01
N GLU A 167 -2.25 -1.45 -2.25
CA GLU A 167 -1.59 -2.15 -3.36
C GLU A 167 -0.08 -2.31 -3.11
N VAL A 168 0.56 -1.33 -2.49
CA VAL A 168 1.96 -1.43 -2.07
C VAL A 168 2.12 -2.50 -0.99
N LEU A 169 1.31 -2.47 0.08
CA LEU A 169 1.36 -3.48 1.14
C LEU A 169 1.10 -4.88 0.57
N PHE A 170 0.11 -4.99 -0.33
CA PHE A 170 -0.22 -6.25 -0.97
C PHE A 170 0.93 -6.78 -1.82
N ALA A 171 1.60 -5.91 -2.59
CA ALA A 171 2.80 -6.28 -3.35
C ALA A 171 3.94 -6.75 -2.45
N ILE A 172 4.15 -6.13 -1.28
CA ILE A 172 5.15 -6.60 -0.30
C ILE A 172 4.78 -8.01 0.20
N LEU A 173 3.53 -8.21 0.60
CA LEU A 173 3.07 -9.49 1.18
C LEU A 173 3.11 -10.64 0.17
N GLN A 174 2.78 -10.34 -1.09
CA GLN A 174 2.73 -11.34 -2.16
C GLN A 174 4.12 -11.63 -2.72
N CYS A 175 4.87 -10.60 -3.12
CA CYS A 175 6.12 -10.75 -3.87
C CYS A 175 7.37 -10.76 -2.97
N HIS A 176 7.30 -10.20 -1.75
CA HIS A 176 8.47 -10.01 -0.90
C HIS A 176 8.32 -10.61 0.52
N PRO A 177 7.92 -11.89 0.67
CA PRO A 177 7.61 -12.48 1.98
C PRO A 177 8.79 -12.41 2.96
N LYS A 178 10.04 -12.52 2.48
CA LYS A 178 11.26 -12.41 3.31
C LYS A 178 11.38 -11.06 4.04
N VAL A 179 10.71 -10.03 3.55
CA VAL A 179 10.66 -8.72 4.21
C VAL A 179 9.88 -8.78 5.51
N MET A 180 8.87 -9.65 5.60
CA MET A 180 8.05 -9.79 6.81
C MET A 180 8.88 -10.29 8.00
N LEU A 181 9.88 -11.16 7.76
CA LEU A 181 10.83 -11.60 8.79
C LEU A 181 11.60 -10.46 9.48
N LYS A 182 11.82 -9.34 8.80
CA LYS A 182 12.64 -8.22 9.30
C LYS A 182 11.88 -6.93 9.53
N ALA A 183 10.75 -6.73 8.85
CA ALA A 183 10.00 -5.48 8.83
C ALA A 183 8.50 -5.69 9.08
N ALA A 184 8.08 -6.83 9.65
CA ALA A 184 6.70 -7.04 10.09
C ALA A 184 6.15 -5.89 10.95
N PRO A 185 6.89 -5.27 11.90
CA PRO A 185 6.39 -4.12 12.64
C PRO A 185 6.06 -2.92 11.74
N SER A 186 6.91 -2.61 10.76
CA SER A 186 6.67 -1.52 9.80
C SER A 186 5.46 -1.82 8.92
N PHE A 187 5.34 -3.06 8.44
CA PHE A 187 4.20 -3.52 7.66
C PHE A 187 2.90 -3.38 8.45
N LEU A 188 2.85 -3.94 9.66
CA LEU A 188 1.65 -3.90 10.51
C LEU A 188 1.30 -2.49 10.93
N ASN A 189 2.28 -1.61 11.17
CA ASN A 189 2.01 -0.21 11.45
C ASN A 189 1.36 0.49 10.25
N SER A 190 1.89 0.29 9.04
CA SER A 190 1.30 0.83 7.82
C SER A 190 -0.10 0.27 7.53
N PHE A 191 -0.32 -1.03 7.73
CA PHE A 191 -1.62 -1.65 7.57
C PHE A 191 -2.62 -1.20 8.64
N HIS A 192 -2.19 -1.10 9.90
CA HIS A 192 -3.04 -0.62 10.99
C HIS A 192 -3.53 0.81 10.74
N ARG A 193 -2.71 1.67 10.11
CA ARG A 193 -3.17 3.00 9.66
C ARG A 193 -4.35 2.93 8.68
N LEU A 194 -4.37 1.96 7.77
CA LEU A 194 -5.55 1.72 6.90
C LEU A 194 -6.76 1.26 7.72
N VAL A 195 -6.56 0.36 8.69
CA VAL A 195 -7.63 -0.13 9.58
C VAL A 195 -8.25 1.02 10.39
N ILE A 196 -7.42 1.84 11.04
CA ILE A 196 -7.88 3.03 11.77
C ILE A 196 -8.66 3.96 10.86
N SER A 197 -8.11 4.21 9.68
CA SER A 197 -8.67 5.14 8.72
C SER A 197 -10.06 4.71 8.23
N VAL A 198 -10.23 3.45 7.83
CA VAL A 198 -11.55 2.93 7.41
C VAL A 198 -12.54 2.84 8.58
N MET A 199 -12.06 2.59 9.81
CA MET A 199 -12.91 2.60 11.00
C MET A 199 -13.48 4.01 11.28
N HIS A 200 -12.65 5.05 11.18
CA HIS A 200 -13.11 6.41 11.40
C HIS A 200 -14.01 6.91 10.27
N GLU A 201 -13.67 6.63 9.01
CA GLU A 201 -14.52 7.06 7.89
C GLU A 201 -15.83 6.28 7.81
N GLY A 202 -15.78 4.98 8.10
CA GLY A 202 -16.94 4.08 8.17
C GLY A 202 -17.74 4.17 9.47
N ARG A 203 -17.48 5.16 10.32
CA ARG A 203 -18.33 5.43 11.48
C ARG A 203 -19.76 5.72 11.03
N GLN A 204 -20.71 5.34 11.86
CA GLN A 204 -22.12 5.66 11.68
C GLN A 204 -22.30 7.18 11.84
N LYS A 205 -22.16 7.90 10.73
CA LYS A 205 -22.60 9.28 10.58
C LYS A 205 -24.14 9.23 10.44
N GLY A 206 -24.87 10.24 10.93
CA GLY A 206 -26.31 10.35 10.64
C GLY A 206 -26.58 10.43 9.12
N ASP A 207 -27.80 10.78 8.72
CA ASP A 207 -28.29 10.75 7.32
C ASP A 207 -27.64 11.79 6.35
N LYS A 208 -26.35 12.12 6.53
CA LYS A 208 -25.62 13.23 5.91
C LYS A 208 -24.46 12.79 4.99
N GLY A 209 -24.30 11.50 4.70
CA GLY A 209 -23.29 11.00 3.77
C GLY A 209 -23.84 10.87 2.35
N SER A 210 -23.05 11.19 1.33
CA SER A 210 -23.42 10.82 -0.04
C SER A 210 -23.30 9.30 -0.24
N VAL A 211 -24.13 8.73 -1.12
CA VAL A 211 -24.12 7.29 -1.42
C VAL A 211 -22.76 6.86 -1.99
N ASP A 212 -22.18 7.69 -2.87
CA ASP A 212 -20.91 7.40 -3.54
C ASP A 212 -19.72 7.36 -2.55
N GLU A 213 -19.67 8.27 -1.58
CA GLU A 213 -18.65 8.26 -0.53
C GLU A 213 -18.75 7.00 0.33
N PHE A 214 -19.98 6.61 0.69
CA PHE A 214 -20.20 5.41 1.50
C PHE A 214 -19.82 4.13 0.75
N GLU A 215 -20.15 4.01 -0.54
CA GLU A 215 -19.75 2.86 -1.37
C GLU A 215 -18.22 2.74 -1.42
N ALA A 216 -17.52 3.87 -1.54
CA ALA A 216 -16.07 3.87 -1.60
C ALA A 216 -15.41 3.45 -0.27
N ILE A 217 -15.98 3.88 0.86
CA ILE A 217 -15.56 3.42 2.21
C ILE A 217 -15.81 1.91 2.35
N LEU A 218 -16.93 1.41 1.84
CA LEU A 218 -17.25 -0.02 1.87
C LEU A 218 -16.23 -0.84 1.08
N LYS A 219 -15.80 -0.35 -0.10
CA LYS A 219 -14.71 -0.96 -0.87
C LYS A 219 -13.40 -0.98 -0.08
N CYS A 220 -13.07 0.10 0.64
CA CYS A 220 -11.90 0.13 1.53
C CYS A 220 -11.99 -0.93 2.64
N ALA A 221 -13.18 -1.14 3.23
CA ALA A 221 -13.39 -2.15 4.26
C ALA A 221 -13.20 -3.58 3.72
N GLN A 222 -13.65 -3.84 2.48
CA GLN A 222 -13.44 -5.11 1.79
C GLN A 222 -11.95 -5.38 1.49
N LEU A 223 -11.19 -4.34 1.14
CA LEU A 223 -9.75 -4.46 0.97
C LEU A 223 -9.04 -4.82 2.29
N VAL A 224 -9.46 -4.24 3.41
CA VAL A 224 -8.94 -4.58 4.75
C VAL A 224 -9.27 -6.02 5.13
N GLU A 225 -10.51 -6.45 4.92
CA GLU A 225 -10.92 -7.86 5.13
C GLU A 225 -10.01 -8.80 4.33
N ARG A 226 -9.86 -8.54 3.03
CA ARG A 226 -9.03 -9.36 2.14
C ARG A 226 -7.56 -9.39 2.59
N MET A 227 -7.01 -8.26 3.01
CA MET A 227 -5.64 -8.18 3.55
C MET A 227 -5.49 -9.02 4.82
N TYR A 228 -6.46 -9.00 5.73
CA TYR A 228 -6.43 -9.88 6.91
C TYR A 228 -6.44 -11.36 6.52
N SER A 229 -7.25 -11.77 5.53
CA SER A 229 -7.23 -13.16 5.04
C SER A 229 -5.85 -13.55 4.50
N TYR A 230 -5.16 -12.66 3.77
CA TYR A 230 -3.80 -12.92 3.28
C TYR A 230 -2.76 -12.99 4.39
N ILE A 231 -2.82 -12.08 5.37
CA ILE A 231 -1.96 -12.13 6.56
C ILE A 231 -2.18 -13.45 7.30
N ALA A 232 -3.44 -13.86 7.47
CA ALA A 232 -3.78 -15.12 8.11
C ALA A 232 -3.27 -16.34 7.34
N ALA A 233 -3.25 -16.31 6.01
CA ALA A 233 -2.69 -17.38 5.19
C ALA A 233 -1.15 -17.50 5.29
N LYS A 234 -0.46 -16.44 5.76
CA LYS A 234 1.01 -16.39 5.95
C LYS A 234 1.39 -16.59 7.43
N THR A 235 0.83 -17.63 8.05
CA THR A 235 0.83 -17.88 9.52
C THR A 235 2.21 -17.83 10.19
N GLU A 236 3.26 -18.28 9.53
CA GLU A 236 4.62 -18.37 10.13
C GLU A 236 5.20 -16.98 10.48
N ASP A 237 4.88 -15.95 9.70
CA ASP A 237 5.45 -14.61 9.87
C ASP A 237 4.71 -13.76 10.92
N PHE A 238 3.44 -14.09 11.21
CA PHE A 238 2.54 -13.21 11.96
C PHE A 238 1.90 -13.83 13.21
N THR A 239 2.02 -15.14 13.45
CA THR A 239 1.41 -15.79 14.63
C THR A 239 1.89 -15.22 15.96
N VAL A 240 3.12 -14.69 16.04
CA VAL A 240 3.64 -14.03 17.26
C VAL A 240 3.00 -12.65 17.48
N MET A 241 2.47 -12.03 16.43
CA MET A 241 1.90 -10.68 16.45
C MET A 241 0.37 -10.67 16.42
N SER A 242 -0.29 -11.83 16.28
CA SER A 242 -1.75 -11.96 16.17
C SER A 242 -2.49 -11.29 17.34
N ALA A 243 -2.04 -11.53 18.58
CA ALA A 243 -2.59 -10.88 19.78
C ALA A 243 -2.48 -9.35 19.70
N PHE A 244 -1.35 -8.83 19.20
CA PHE A 244 -1.13 -7.40 19.08
C PHE A 244 -2.04 -6.76 18.03
N ILE A 245 -2.22 -7.43 16.88
CA ILE A 245 -3.14 -7.00 15.82
C ILE A 245 -4.58 -6.93 16.36
N VAL A 246 -5.02 -7.97 17.09
CA VAL A 246 -6.35 -8.00 17.73
C VAL A 246 -6.48 -6.87 18.75
N ALA A 247 -5.47 -6.66 19.61
CA ALA A 247 -5.46 -5.57 20.59
C ALA A 247 -5.62 -4.20 19.92
N GLN A 248 -4.82 -3.92 18.89
CA GLN A 248 -4.88 -2.68 18.12
C GLN A 248 -6.27 -2.46 17.50
N TYR A 249 -6.86 -3.51 16.92
CA TYR A 249 -8.21 -3.45 16.36
C TYR A 249 -9.26 -3.09 17.42
N VAL A 250 -9.29 -3.78 18.58
CA VAL A 250 -10.32 -3.53 19.60
C VAL A 250 -10.15 -2.19 20.31
N ILE A 251 -8.91 -1.72 20.46
CA ILE A 251 -8.62 -0.37 21.00
C ILE A 251 -9.25 0.69 20.09
N GLU A 252 -9.13 0.52 18.77
CA GLU A 252 -9.69 1.48 17.83
C GLU A 252 -11.20 1.35 17.71
N LEU A 253 -11.72 0.11 17.66
CA LEU A 253 -13.15 -0.15 17.63
C LEU A 253 -13.88 0.46 18.84
N GLN A 254 -13.26 0.51 20.02
CA GLN A 254 -13.84 1.14 21.21
C GLN A 254 -14.14 2.65 21.00
N LYS A 255 -13.41 3.32 20.09
CA LYS A 255 -13.51 4.78 19.89
C LYS A 255 -14.62 5.17 18.90
N VAL A 256 -15.14 4.23 18.12
CA VAL A 256 -16.09 4.52 17.04
C VAL A 256 -17.28 3.55 17.03
N THR A 257 -18.45 4.09 16.73
CA THR A 257 -19.61 3.25 16.37
C THR A 257 -19.61 3.09 14.85
N LEU A 258 -19.37 1.87 14.36
CA LEU A 258 -19.28 1.60 12.92
C LEU A 258 -20.66 1.43 12.27
N HIS A 259 -20.78 1.86 11.02
CA HIS A 259 -21.92 1.50 10.20
C HIS A 259 -21.99 -0.04 10.02
N PRO A 260 -23.18 -0.68 10.12
CA PRO A 260 -23.29 -2.15 10.11
C PRO A 260 -22.59 -2.85 8.94
N ALA A 261 -22.72 -2.32 7.72
CA ALA A 261 -22.07 -2.91 6.54
C ALA A 261 -20.53 -2.84 6.61
N VAL A 262 -19.95 -1.76 7.14
CA VAL A 262 -18.50 -1.64 7.35
C VAL A 262 -18.06 -2.55 8.50
N LYS A 263 -18.81 -2.55 9.61
CA LYS A 263 -18.56 -3.43 10.76
C LYS A 263 -18.47 -4.89 10.32
N LYS A 264 -19.40 -5.35 9.49
CA LYS A 264 -19.42 -6.72 8.95
C LYS A 264 -18.07 -7.12 8.32
N HIS A 265 -17.59 -6.36 7.34
CA HIS A 265 -16.34 -6.68 6.64
C HIS A 265 -15.11 -6.63 7.57
N LEU A 266 -15.03 -5.62 8.45
CA LEU A 266 -13.93 -5.51 9.40
C LEU A 266 -13.94 -6.63 10.45
N THR A 267 -15.13 -7.07 10.87
CA THR A 267 -15.33 -8.18 11.82
C THR A 267 -14.95 -9.52 11.19
N GLU A 268 -15.37 -9.80 9.96
CA GLU A 268 -14.94 -11.02 9.25
C GLU A 268 -13.43 -11.06 9.05
N GLY A 269 -12.82 -9.93 8.68
CA GLY A 269 -11.37 -9.81 8.56
C GLY A 269 -10.64 -10.14 9.86
N ILE A 270 -11.03 -9.52 10.99
CA ILE A 270 -10.33 -9.75 12.26
C ILE A 270 -10.53 -11.18 12.81
N TYR A 271 -11.62 -11.86 12.46
CA TYR A 271 -11.83 -13.27 12.83
C TYR A 271 -10.74 -14.18 12.27
N HIS A 272 -10.24 -13.93 11.06
CA HIS A 272 -9.10 -14.66 10.52
C HIS A 272 -7.81 -14.49 11.33
N ILE A 273 -7.64 -13.36 12.02
CA ILE A 273 -6.49 -13.15 12.90
C ILE A 273 -6.72 -13.77 14.28
N ILE A 274 -7.95 -13.78 14.77
CA ILE A 274 -8.32 -14.47 16.01
C ILE A 274 -8.10 -15.99 15.86
N ASP A 275 -8.34 -16.57 14.67
CA ASP A 275 -8.00 -17.96 14.37
C ASP A 275 -6.50 -18.28 14.59
N LEU A 276 -5.62 -17.30 14.44
CA LEU A 276 -4.18 -17.45 14.68
C LEU A 276 -3.79 -17.34 16.16
N CYS A 277 -4.68 -16.84 17.01
CA CYS A 277 -4.41 -16.65 18.43
C CYS A 277 -4.47 -18.00 19.16
N LYS A 278 -3.40 -18.34 19.86
CA LYS A 278 -3.35 -19.48 20.78
C LYS A 278 -4.02 -19.12 22.10
N GLU A 279 -4.30 -20.12 22.94
CA GLU A 279 -4.93 -19.89 24.25
C GLU A 279 -4.15 -18.87 25.12
N ARG A 280 -2.81 -18.89 25.04
CA ARG A 280 -1.95 -17.91 25.74
C ARG A 280 -2.18 -16.47 25.25
N ASP A 281 -2.47 -16.29 23.96
CA ASP A 281 -2.70 -14.99 23.33
C ASP A 281 -4.05 -14.43 23.78
N ILE A 282 -5.07 -15.30 23.86
CA ILE A 282 -6.39 -14.95 24.41
C ILE A 282 -6.30 -14.60 25.91
N LYS A 283 -5.52 -15.36 26.69
CA LYS A 283 -5.24 -15.03 28.11
C LYS A 283 -4.53 -13.69 28.24
N PHE A 284 -3.51 -13.45 27.41
CA PHE A 284 -2.78 -12.18 27.36
C PHE A 284 -3.72 -11.00 27.09
N LEU A 285 -4.61 -11.11 26.09
CA LEU A 285 -5.60 -10.08 25.76
C LEU A 285 -6.55 -9.79 26.92
N ASN A 286 -7.07 -10.83 27.57
CA ASN A 286 -7.98 -10.68 28.71
C ASN A 286 -7.33 -10.01 29.93
N VAL A 287 -6.03 -10.17 30.14
CA VAL A 287 -5.31 -9.59 31.28
C VAL A 287 -4.80 -8.18 30.96
N SER A 288 -4.26 -7.98 29.77
CA SER A 288 -3.47 -6.79 29.43
C SER A 288 -4.31 -5.62 28.88
N LEU A 289 -5.49 -5.89 28.32
CA LEU A 289 -6.35 -4.82 27.80
C LEU A 289 -6.98 -3.99 28.94
N PRO A 290 -7.07 -2.66 28.79
CA PRO A 290 -7.83 -1.80 29.70
C PRO A 290 -9.28 -2.26 29.85
N ALA A 291 -9.91 -2.00 31.00
CA ALA A 291 -11.24 -2.54 31.33
C ALA A 291 -12.29 -2.31 30.23
N GLY A 292 -12.40 -1.09 29.69
CA GLY A 292 -13.36 -0.80 28.61
C GLY A 292 -13.07 -1.53 27.30
N VAL A 293 -11.79 -1.58 26.89
CA VAL A 293 -11.36 -2.31 25.67
C VAL A 293 -11.57 -3.81 25.83
N ARG A 294 -11.35 -4.33 27.04
CA ARG A 294 -11.50 -5.75 27.37
C ARG A 294 -12.95 -6.22 27.21
N GLU A 295 -13.93 -5.40 27.55
CA GLU A 295 -15.34 -5.75 27.34
C GLU A 295 -15.68 -5.81 25.84
N VAL A 296 -15.19 -4.87 25.03
CA VAL A 296 -15.31 -4.93 23.56
C VAL A 296 -14.68 -6.21 22.99
N PHE A 297 -13.50 -6.58 23.49
CA PHE A 297 -12.85 -7.83 23.09
C PHE A 297 -13.67 -9.07 23.49
N LYS A 298 -14.21 -9.12 24.71
CA LYS A 298 -15.04 -10.25 25.16
C LYS A 298 -16.29 -10.42 24.30
N GLU A 299 -16.94 -9.32 23.93
CA GLU A 299 -18.09 -9.34 23.01
C GLU A 299 -17.67 -9.89 21.63
N LEU A 300 -16.61 -9.33 21.03
CA LEU A 300 -16.08 -9.79 19.74
C LEU A 300 -15.69 -11.27 19.77
N TYR A 301 -15.01 -11.73 20.83
CA TYR A 301 -14.55 -13.11 20.96
C TYR A 301 -15.70 -14.09 21.19
N ARG A 302 -16.75 -13.67 21.90
CA ARG A 302 -17.99 -14.44 22.05
C ARG A 302 -18.65 -14.63 20.69
N ASP A 303 -18.82 -13.56 19.93
CA ASP A 303 -19.44 -13.61 18.59
C ASP A 303 -18.61 -14.48 17.63
N TYR A 304 -17.29 -14.34 17.65
CA TYR A 304 -16.35 -15.22 16.94
C TYR A 304 -16.59 -16.70 17.27
N THR A 305 -16.70 -17.03 18.56
CA THR A 305 -16.84 -18.42 19.02
C THR A 305 -18.18 -19.03 18.58
N HIS A 306 -19.27 -18.24 18.65
CA HIS A 306 -20.61 -18.71 18.31
C HIS A 306 -20.86 -18.79 16.80
N TYR A 307 -20.42 -17.79 16.03
CA TYR A 307 -20.83 -17.65 14.63
C TYR A 307 -19.74 -18.08 13.64
N HIS A 308 -18.46 -17.82 13.93
CA HIS A 308 -17.39 -18.07 12.97
C HIS A 308 -16.70 -19.42 13.22
N LYS A 309 -16.24 -19.66 14.46
CA LYS A 309 -15.51 -20.88 14.82
C LYS A 309 -16.38 -22.14 14.70
N ALA A 310 -17.64 -22.05 15.13
CA ALA A 310 -18.58 -23.17 15.04
C ALA A 310 -18.90 -23.54 13.58
N LEU A 311 -19.04 -22.53 12.69
CA LEU A 311 -19.30 -22.74 11.27
C LEU A 311 -18.12 -23.44 10.58
N LYS A 312 -16.89 -22.97 10.84
CA LYS A 312 -15.66 -23.56 10.30
C LYS A 312 -15.47 -25.02 10.71
N GLN A 313 -15.70 -25.33 11.99
CA GLN A 313 -15.62 -26.69 12.50
C GLN A 313 -16.73 -27.60 11.94
N GLY A 314 -17.88 -27.03 11.57
CA GLY A 314 -18.92 -27.72 10.82
C GLY A 314 -18.46 -28.07 9.41
N ASP A 315 -17.96 -27.09 8.67
CA ASP A 315 -17.49 -27.27 7.28
C ASP A 315 -16.33 -28.26 7.15
N GLU A 316 -15.40 -28.28 8.11
CA GLU A 316 -14.30 -29.26 8.15
C GLU A 316 -14.80 -30.69 8.37
N LYS A 317 -15.88 -30.89 9.13
CA LYS A 317 -16.50 -32.22 9.36
C LYS A 317 -17.25 -32.75 8.14
N TYR A 318 -17.73 -31.89 7.25
CA TYR A 318 -18.40 -32.32 6.01
C TYR A 318 -17.45 -32.52 4.84
N LYS A 319 -16.19 -32.06 4.95
CA LYS A 319 -15.14 -32.22 3.92
C LYS A 319 -14.12 -33.33 4.22
N ALA A 320 -14.20 -33.97 5.39
CA ALA A 320 -13.42 -35.14 5.78
C ALA A 320 -14.18 -36.44 5.47
#